data_AF-A0A453N2D8-F1
#
_entry.id   AF-A0A453N2D8-F1
#
_cell.length_a   1.000
_cell.length_b   1.000
_cell.length_c   1.000
_cell.angle_alpha   90.00
_cell.angle_beta   90.00
_cell.angle_gamma   90.00
#
_symmetry.space_group_name_H-M   'P 1'
#
loop_
_entity.id
_entity.type
_entity.pdbx_description
1 polymer ?
#
loop_
_entity_poly.entity_id
_entity_poly.type
_entity_poly.pdbx_seq_one_letter_code
_entity_poly.pdbx_strand_id
1 'polypeptide(L)'
;GAPLYGATFPHFRHTLPYCNFVWSVGIGRRIIPDKPQATPMAPPLLLLLLLPLLAVAAEAVPPNPAAAGGSAPPVPTPWPEQFHAVMFTNLTESGGRLQLIDLYYDWPRGRNLNLIHNQLSGDPTYDVEWTNGTSYIFDSASCRTIRFPVGVLPPDWLHGAVYLGRESTDGFDCHLWTKVDFVWYYEDVLTHRPVRWNFFNGTTP
;
A
#
# COMPACT_ATOMS: atom_id res chain seq x y z
N GLY A 1 33.30 -35.87 8.17
CA GLY A 1 32.52 -35.06 7.22
C GLY A 1 31.37 -35.91 6.72
N ALA A 2 30.14 -35.52 7.02
CA ALA A 2 28.93 -36.22 6.56
C ALA A 2 28.19 -35.29 5.58
N PRO A 3 27.70 -35.80 4.44
CA PRO A 3 26.93 -35.02 3.49
C PRO A 3 25.48 -34.95 3.96
N LEU A 4 24.93 -33.73 4.12
CA LEU A 4 23.50 -33.53 4.33
C LEU A 4 22.83 -33.33 2.97
N TYR A 5 22.40 -34.43 2.37
CA TYR A 5 21.38 -34.44 1.32
C TYR A 5 20.00 -34.19 1.94
N GLY A 6 19.19 -33.38 1.27
CA GLY A 6 17.72 -33.53 1.26
C GLY A 6 16.95 -32.80 2.37
N ALA A 7 16.75 -31.49 2.22
CA ALA A 7 15.56 -30.83 2.78
C ALA A 7 14.41 -30.96 1.78
N THR A 8 13.77 -32.13 1.73
CA THR A 8 12.45 -32.28 1.12
C THR A 8 11.44 -31.55 2.00
N PHE A 9 10.93 -30.40 1.55
CA PHE A 9 9.75 -29.76 2.15
C PHE A 9 8.50 -30.53 1.68
N PRO A 10 7.80 -31.28 2.56
CA PRO A 10 6.60 -31.97 2.15
C PRO A 10 5.43 -30.97 2.06
N HIS A 11 4.69 -31.04 0.96
CA HIS A 11 3.31 -30.59 0.81
C HIS A 11 2.95 -29.13 1.16
N PHE A 12 3.26 -28.21 0.24
CA PHE A 12 2.45 -26.98 0.06
C PHE A 12 1.25 -27.19 -0.89
N ARG A 13 1.13 -28.37 -1.52
CA ARG A 13 -0.01 -28.70 -2.39
C ARG A 13 -1.09 -29.41 -1.58
N HIS A 14 -2.27 -28.79 -1.53
CA HIS A 14 -3.56 -29.31 -1.04
C HIS A 14 -3.74 -29.40 0.49
N THR A 15 -4.06 -28.28 1.15
CA THR A 15 -5.02 -28.18 2.29
C THR A 15 -4.93 -26.84 3.03
N LEU A 16 -5.19 -25.71 2.35
CA LEU A 16 -5.72 -24.53 3.04
C LEU A 16 -6.88 -23.99 2.19
N PRO A 17 -7.97 -23.50 2.80
CA PRO A 17 -9.00 -22.76 2.07
C PRO A 17 -8.39 -21.40 1.68
N TYR A 18 -7.56 -21.40 0.63
CA TYR A 18 -6.90 -20.20 0.15
C TYR A 18 -7.94 -19.29 -0.50
N CYS A 19 -8.19 -18.12 0.09
CA CYS A 19 -8.69 -17.01 -0.71
C CYS A 19 -7.54 -16.59 -1.64
N ASN A 20 -7.67 -16.87 -2.93
CA ASN A 20 -6.73 -16.42 -3.95
C ASN A 20 -7.04 -14.98 -4.32
N PHE A 21 -6.01 -14.15 -4.39
CA PHE A 21 -6.16 -12.77 -4.82
C PHE A 21 -5.01 -12.32 -5.72
N VAL A 22 -5.24 -11.35 -6.60
CA VAL A 22 -4.25 -10.78 -7.52
C VAL A 22 -4.20 -9.27 -7.30
N TRP A 23 -3.03 -8.71 -6.98
CA TRP A 23 -2.81 -7.29 -6.66
C TRP A 23 -1.63 -6.70 -7.43
N SER A 24 -1.56 -5.36 -7.49
CA SER A 24 -0.42 -4.62 -8.04
C SER A 24 0.36 -3.91 -6.93
N VAL A 25 1.67 -4.12 -6.88
CA VAL A 25 2.64 -3.33 -6.10
C VAL A 25 3.36 -2.39 -7.05
N GLY A 26 2.95 -1.13 -7.10
CA GLY A 26 3.67 -0.13 -7.86
C GLY A 26 4.70 0.56 -6.97
N ILE A 27 5.99 0.48 -7.29
CA ILE A 27 6.86 1.63 -7.01
C ILE A 27 6.65 2.58 -8.18
N GLY A 28 5.82 3.61 -7.96
CA GLY A 28 5.47 4.57 -8.99
C GLY A 28 5.47 5.97 -8.42
N ARG A 29 6.05 6.93 -9.16
CA ARG A 29 5.95 8.36 -8.88
C ARG A 29 4.49 8.80 -8.75
N ARG A 30 4.05 9.08 -7.52
CA ARG A 30 2.95 10.02 -7.32
C ARG A 30 3.56 11.38 -7.00
N ILE A 31 3.27 12.36 -7.85
CA ILE A 31 3.43 13.77 -7.48
C ILE A 31 2.60 13.94 -6.21
N ILE A 32 3.26 14.27 -5.11
CA ILE A 32 2.63 14.58 -3.82
C ILE A 32 1.51 15.60 -4.16
N PRO A 33 0.22 15.25 -4.07
CA PRO A 33 -0.78 16.30 -4.10
C PRO A 33 -0.48 17.14 -2.87
N ASP A 34 -0.19 18.43 -3.08
CA ASP A 34 0.10 19.35 -1.99
C ASP A 34 -0.92 19.10 -0.88
N LYS A 35 -0.41 18.78 0.30
CA LYS A 35 -1.19 18.83 1.53
C LYS A 35 -2.02 20.11 1.46
N PRO A 36 -3.34 20.09 1.67
CA PRO A 36 -4.13 21.32 1.69
C PRO A 36 -3.49 22.27 2.70
N GLN A 37 -2.74 23.25 2.21
CA GLN A 37 -2.17 24.27 3.06
C GLN A 37 -3.35 25.12 3.50
N ALA A 38 -3.65 25.05 4.80
CA ALA A 38 -4.48 26.05 5.43
C ALA A 38 -3.84 27.42 5.13
N THR A 39 -4.52 28.22 4.33
CA THR A 39 -4.10 29.59 4.03
C THR A 39 -4.06 30.37 5.35
N PRO A 40 -2.92 30.96 5.74
CA PRO A 40 -2.91 31.87 6.87
C PRO A 40 -3.70 33.13 6.47
N MET A 41 -4.83 33.35 7.15
CA MET A 41 -5.56 34.62 7.09
C MET A 41 -4.64 35.75 7.54
N ALA A 42 -4.25 36.63 6.61
CA ALA A 42 -3.59 37.89 6.93
C ALA A 42 -4.63 38.89 7.49
N PRO A 43 -4.26 39.73 8.48
CA PRO A 43 -5.17 40.72 9.06
C PRO A 43 -5.36 41.93 8.12
N PRO A 44 -6.51 42.66 8.20
CA PRO A 44 -6.82 43.71 7.24
C PRO A 44 -6.14 45.02 7.65
N LEU A 45 -5.30 45.55 6.77
CA LEU A 45 -4.85 46.95 6.84
C LEU A 45 -5.64 47.79 5.84
N LEU A 46 -6.29 48.81 6.41
CA LEU A 46 -6.99 49.93 5.79
C LEU A 46 -6.24 50.48 4.56
N LEU A 47 -6.90 50.57 3.40
CA LEU A 47 -6.67 51.65 2.44
C LEU A 47 -7.97 51.96 1.67
N LEU A 48 -8.58 53.09 2.02
CA LEU A 48 -9.64 53.76 1.26
C LEU A 48 -9.06 54.32 -0.05
N LEU A 49 -9.79 54.19 -1.17
CA LEU A 49 -10.10 55.27 -2.14
C LEU A 49 -10.84 54.73 -3.39
N LEU A 50 -12.18 54.89 -3.37
CA LEU A 50 -13.11 55.37 -4.41
C LEU A 50 -12.90 55.05 -5.91
N LEU A 51 -13.84 54.30 -6.51
CA LEU A 51 -14.47 54.59 -7.84
C LEU A 51 -15.85 53.88 -7.96
N PRO A 52 -16.82 54.42 -8.73
CA PRO A 52 -18.25 54.22 -8.48
C PRO A 52 -18.97 53.22 -9.43
N LEU A 53 -20.06 52.66 -8.90
CA LEU A 53 -21.32 52.22 -9.53
C LEU A 53 -21.29 51.27 -10.74
N LEU A 54 -21.65 50.00 -10.50
CA LEU A 54 -22.54 49.22 -11.39
C LEU A 54 -23.22 48.11 -10.57
N ALA A 55 -24.55 48.18 -10.53
CA ALA A 55 -25.41 47.27 -9.81
C ALA A 55 -25.61 45.96 -10.57
N VAL A 56 -25.41 44.83 -9.90
CA VAL A 56 -26.17 43.59 -10.13
C VAL A 56 -26.47 43.01 -8.76
N ALA A 57 -27.74 43.10 -8.34
CA ALA A 57 -28.25 42.32 -7.23
C ALA A 57 -28.41 40.87 -7.73
N ALA A 58 -27.40 40.04 -7.52
CA ALA A 58 -27.57 38.60 -7.55
C ALA A 58 -28.15 38.20 -6.18
N GLU A 59 -29.40 37.75 -6.16
CA GLU A 59 -29.95 37.08 -4.98
C GLU A 59 -29.04 35.91 -4.63
N ALA A 60 -28.34 36.03 -3.51
CA ALA A 60 -27.60 34.93 -2.92
C ALA A 60 -28.64 33.90 -2.45
N VAL A 61 -28.88 32.90 -3.30
CA VAL A 61 -29.52 31.65 -2.88
C VAL A 61 -28.72 31.15 -1.68
N PRO A 62 -29.31 31.04 -0.48
CA PRO A 62 -28.59 30.51 0.66
C PRO A 62 -28.10 29.10 0.28
N PRO A 63 -26.84 28.75 0.54
CA PRO A 63 -26.41 27.37 0.38
C PRO A 63 -27.35 26.53 1.23
N ASN A 64 -28.15 25.70 0.57
CA ASN A 64 -28.96 24.69 1.20
C ASN A 64 -28.01 23.94 2.14
N PRO A 65 -28.24 23.94 3.47
CA PRO A 65 -27.46 23.10 4.36
C PRO A 65 -27.98 21.68 4.11
N ALA A 66 -27.59 21.09 2.98
CA ALA A 66 -27.61 19.66 2.80
C ALA A 66 -26.81 19.13 3.97
N ALA A 67 -27.55 18.51 4.89
CA ALA A 67 -27.08 18.02 6.16
C ALA A 67 -25.70 17.38 5.99
N ALA A 68 -24.72 17.92 6.70
CA ALA A 68 -23.48 17.23 6.98
C ALA A 68 -23.80 16.04 7.91
N GLY A 69 -24.49 15.03 7.35
CA GLY A 69 -24.60 13.70 7.92
C GLY A 69 -23.31 12.94 7.65
N GLY A 70 -22.17 13.55 7.98
CA GLY A 70 -20.86 12.96 7.75
C GLY A 70 -20.72 11.73 8.63
N SER A 71 -20.95 10.54 8.05
CA SER A 71 -20.52 9.28 8.64
C SER A 71 -19.03 9.38 8.96
N ALA A 72 -18.60 8.80 10.07
CA ALA A 72 -17.18 8.72 10.39
C ALA A 72 -16.40 8.16 9.18
N PRO A 73 -15.17 8.64 8.93
CA PRO A 73 -14.34 8.08 7.87
C PRO A 73 -14.18 6.56 8.02
N PRO A 74 -14.11 5.80 6.92
CA PRO A 74 -13.89 4.37 6.96
C PRO A 74 -12.52 4.05 7.59
N VAL A 75 -12.48 2.97 8.35
CA VAL A 75 -11.26 2.43 8.97
C VAL A 75 -10.75 1.29 8.07
N PRO A 76 -9.42 1.17 7.84
CA PRO A 76 -8.87 0.06 7.06
C PRO A 76 -9.25 -1.30 7.66
N THR A 77 -9.54 -2.27 6.79
CA THR A 77 -9.83 -3.64 7.22
C THR A 77 -8.53 -4.32 7.65
N PRO A 78 -8.46 -4.91 8.87
CA PRO A 78 -7.31 -5.73 9.24
C PRO A 78 -7.11 -6.87 8.27
N TRP A 79 -5.85 -7.20 7.97
CA TRP A 79 -5.57 -8.33 7.10
C TRP A 79 -6.01 -9.65 7.74
N PRO A 80 -6.43 -10.64 6.93
CA PRO A 80 -6.59 -12.00 7.43
C PRO A 80 -5.28 -12.52 8.02
N GLU A 81 -5.35 -13.30 9.10
CA GLU A 81 -4.16 -13.89 9.74
C GLU A 81 -3.38 -14.81 8.79
N GLN A 82 -4.06 -15.38 7.79
CA GLN A 82 -3.47 -16.22 6.76
C GLN A 82 -4.11 -15.93 5.41
N PHE A 83 -3.29 -15.74 4.38
CA PHE A 83 -3.78 -15.61 3.01
C PHE A 83 -2.70 -15.96 1.98
N HIS A 84 -3.15 -16.16 0.74
CA HIS A 84 -2.30 -16.24 -0.42
C HIS A 84 -2.64 -15.09 -1.38
N ALA A 85 -1.63 -14.37 -1.84
CA ALA A 85 -1.81 -13.28 -2.79
C ALA A 85 -0.77 -13.37 -3.92
N VAL A 86 -1.21 -13.15 -5.15
CA VAL A 86 -0.33 -12.94 -6.29
C VAL A 86 -0.16 -11.44 -6.47
N MET A 87 1.08 -10.97 -6.49
CA MET A 87 1.39 -9.55 -6.53
C MET A 87 2.27 -9.25 -7.74
N PHE A 88 1.96 -8.18 -8.46
CA PHE A 88 2.82 -7.66 -9.53
C PHE A 88 3.63 -6.48 -9.03
N THR A 89 4.94 -6.62 -8.89
CA THR A 89 5.82 -5.54 -8.43
C THR A 89 6.54 -4.87 -9.59
N ASN A 90 6.35 -3.55 -9.73
CA ASN A 90 7.12 -2.74 -10.68
C ASN A 90 8.26 -2.01 -9.97
N LEU A 91 9.49 -2.47 -10.19
CA LEU A 91 10.72 -1.86 -9.65
C LEU A 91 11.52 -1.08 -10.72
N THR A 92 10.97 -0.90 -11.93
CA THR A 92 11.75 -0.34 -13.06
C THR A 92 12.18 1.10 -12.83
N GLU A 93 11.37 1.89 -12.11
CA GLU A 93 11.72 3.28 -11.77
C GLU A 93 12.93 3.39 -10.84
N SER A 94 13.20 2.36 -10.03
CA SER A 94 14.36 2.29 -9.14
C SER A 94 15.52 1.48 -9.74
N GLY A 95 15.53 1.26 -11.06
CA GLY A 95 16.55 0.45 -11.75
C GLY A 95 16.42 -1.07 -11.54
N GLY A 96 15.32 -1.51 -10.95
CA GLY A 96 14.97 -2.93 -10.77
C GLY A 96 14.22 -3.51 -11.98
N ARG A 97 13.55 -4.65 -11.77
CA ARG A 97 12.80 -5.38 -12.80
C ARG A 97 11.34 -5.59 -12.39
N LEU A 98 10.50 -5.92 -13.36
CA LEU A 98 9.15 -6.40 -13.08
C LEU A 98 9.21 -7.80 -12.43
N GLN A 99 8.38 -8.00 -11.41
CA GLN A 99 8.30 -9.25 -10.65
C GLN A 99 6.84 -9.68 -10.49
N LEU A 100 6.60 -10.98 -10.60
CA LEU A 100 5.37 -11.61 -10.14
C LEU A 100 5.70 -12.34 -8.84
N ILE A 101 4.93 -12.12 -7.77
CA ILE A 101 5.24 -12.63 -6.44
C ILE A 101 4.04 -13.39 -5.90
N ASP A 102 4.19 -14.67 -5.61
CA ASP A 102 3.23 -15.40 -4.78
C ASP A 102 3.61 -15.20 -3.30
N LEU A 103 2.80 -14.41 -2.60
CA LEU A 103 2.91 -14.15 -1.17
C LEU A 103 2.05 -15.15 -0.40
N TYR A 104 2.69 -15.96 0.42
CA TYR A 104 2.05 -16.81 1.41
C TYR A 104 2.24 -16.17 2.79
N TYR A 105 1.19 -15.58 3.34
CA TYR A 105 1.19 -14.92 4.63
C TYR A 105 0.67 -15.86 5.72
N ASP A 106 1.42 -16.04 6.81
CA ASP A 106 1.09 -16.93 7.93
C ASP A 106 1.45 -16.26 9.27
N TRP A 107 0.61 -15.30 9.70
CA TRP A 107 0.83 -14.52 10.91
C TRP A 107 0.91 -15.36 12.19
N PRO A 108 0.05 -16.36 12.45
CA PRO A 108 0.11 -17.16 13.66
C PRO A 108 1.43 -17.94 13.80
N ARG A 109 2.09 -18.25 12.67
CA ARG A 109 3.42 -18.87 12.65
C ARG A 109 4.56 -17.87 12.44
N GLY A 110 4.25 -16.58 12.44
CA GLY A 110 5.22 -15.49 12.40
C GLY A 110 6.08 -15.46 11.15
N ARG A 111 5.54 -15.84 9.99
CA ARG A 111 6.30 -15.94 8.74
C ARG A 111 5.51 -15.52 7.51
N ASN A 112 6.22 -15.05 6.49
CA ASN A 112 5.72 -14.98 5.13
C ASN A 112 6.72 -15.69 4.19
N LEU A 113 6.24 -16.09 3.01
CA LEU A 113 7.08 -16.47 1.88
C LEU A 113 6.67 -15.60 0.69
N ASN A 114 7.63 -14.85 0.15
CA ASN A 114 7.53 -14.26 -1.17
C ASN A 114 8.25 -15.19 -2.16
N LEU A 115 7.49 -15.86 -3.02
CA LEU A 115 8.03 -16.60 -4.15
C LEU A 115 8.08 -15.67 -5.36
N ILE A 116 9.28 -15.20 -5.69
CA ILE A 116 9.50 -14.10 -6.63
C ILE A 116 9.92 -14.68 -8.00
N HIS A 117 9.07 -14.46 -8.99
CA HIS A 117 9.30 -14.76 -10.39
C HIS A 117 9.76 -13.51 -11.14
N ASN A 118 11.02 -13.51 -11.59
CA ASN A 118 11.53 -12.46 -12.46
C ASN A 118 11.22 -12.78 -13.93
N GLN A 119 11.05 -11.75 -14.75
CA GLN A 119 10.86 -11.96 -16.18
C GLN A 119 12.09 -12.65 -16.80
N LEU A 120 11.85 -13.75 -17.53
CA LEU A 120 12.87 -14.55 -18.22
C LEU A 120 13.89 -15.26 -17.32
N SER A 121 13.65 -15.39 -16.01
CA SER A 121 14.49 -16.22 -15.13
C SER A 121 14.00 -17.68 -15.14
N GLY A 122 14.95 -18.63 -15.07
CA GLY A 122 14.62 -20.06 -14.91
C GLY A 122 14.12 -20.37 -13.50
N ASP A 123 14.95 -20.09 -12.49
CA ASP A 123 14.62 -20.38 -11.09
C ASP A 123 14.02 -19.14 -10.39
N PRO A 124 13.00 -19.33 -9.52
CA PRO A 124 12.47 -18.25 -8.70
C PRO A 124 13.41 -17.95 -7.52
N THR A 125 13.28 -16.73 -6.98
CA THR A 125 13.88 -16.38 -5.71
C THR A 125 12.86 -16.60 -4.59
N TYR A 126 13.28 -17.25 -3.52
CA TYR A 126 12.49 -17.44 -2.30
C TYR A 126 12.96 -16.40 -1.28
N ASP A 127 12.03 -15.65 -0.71
CA ASP A 127 12.28 -14.79 0.45
C ASP A 127 11.35 -15.21 1.59
N VAL A 128 11.92 -15.82 2.62
CA VAL A 128 11.19 -16.23 3.83
C VAL A 128 11.46 -15.22 4.93
N GLU A 129 10.49 -14.35 5.19
CA GLU A 129 10.59 -13.33 6.23
C GLU A 129 9.93 -13.80 7.53
N TRP A 130 10.52 -13.41 8.66
CA TRP A 130 10.05 -13.73 10.00
C TRP A 130 9.66 -12.45 10.76
N THR A 131 8.73 -12.58 11.71
CA THR A 131 8.29 -11.48 12.57
C THR A 131 9.40 -10.89 13.45
N ASN A 132 10.49 -11.64 13.68
CA ASN A 132 11.66 -11.12 14.39
C ASN A 132 12.59 -10.25 13.52
N GLY A 133 12.20 -10.00 12.26
CA GLY A 133 12.95 -9.21 11.30
C GLY A 133 13.98 -9.99 10.49
N THR A 134 14.14 -11.30 10.71
CA THR A 134 15.07 -12.11 9.92
C THR A 134 14.42 -12.50 8.60
N SER A 135 15.16 -12.39 7.50
CA SER A 135 14.76 -12.89 6.18
C SER A 135 15.85 -13.81 5.62
N TYR A 136 15.43 -14.92 5.02
CA TYR A 136 16.29 -15.82 4.26
C TYR A 136 15.93 -15.73 2.78
N ILE A 137 16.88 -15.25 1.98
CA ILE A 137 16.71 -15.07 0.55
C ILE A 137 17.60 -16.06 -0.17
N PHE A 138 17.01 -16.91 -1.01
CA PHE A 138 17.75 -17.97 -1.70
C PHE A 138 17.13 -18.35 -3.04
N ASP A 139 17.95 -18.96 -3.88
CA ASP A 139 17.60 -19.61 -5.13
C ASP A 139 18.39 -20.92 -5.27
N SER A 140 18.48 -21.49 -6.47
CA SER A 140 19.24 -22.72 -6.72
C SER A 140 20.75 -22.57 -6.58
N ALA A 141 21.28 -21.33 -6.62
CA ALA A 141 22.70 -21.04 -6.68
C ALA A 141 23.23 -20.32 -5.43
N SER A 142 22.37 -19.64 -4.69
CA SER A 142 22.76 -18.73 -3.61
C SER A 142 21.80 -18.76 -2.42
N CYS A 143 22.32 -18.42 -1.25
CA CYS A 143 21.53 -18.21 -0.03
C CYS A 143 22.17 -17.10 0.80
N ARG A 144 21.36 -16.18 1.30
CA ARG A 144 21.79 -15.10 2.18
C ARG A 144 20.73 -14.81 3.25
N THR A 145 21.19 -14.28 4.37
CA THR A 145 20.34 -13.80 5.45
C THR A 145 20.40 -12.29 5.53
N ILE A 146 19.23 -11.64 5.67
CA ILE A 146 19.10 -10.20 5.90
C ILE A 146 18.30 -9.97 7.17
N ARG A 147 18.51 -8.81 7.80
CA ARG A 147 17.67 -8.33 8.89
C ARG A 147 16.92 -7.07 8.47
N PHE A 148 15.60 -7.18 8.36
CA PHE A 148 14.67 -6.08 8.18
C PHE A 148 14.08 -5.68 9.54
N PRO A 149 14.38 -4.48 10.08
CA PRO A 149 13.93 -4.10 11.42
C PRO A 149 12.40 -4.14 11.62
N VAL A 150 11.63 -3.98 10.54
CA VAL A 150 10.16 -4.00 10.55
C VAL A 150 9.62 -5.44 10.67
N GLY A 151 10.30 -6.41 10.05
CA GLY A 151 9.80 -7.78 9.91
C GLY A 151 8.48 -7.88 9.13
N VAL A 152 7.77 -8.99 9.36
CA VAL A 152 6.44 -9.23 8.76
C VAL A 152 5.42 -8.23 9.35
N LEU A 153 4.67 -7.56 8.48
CA LEU A 153 3.62 -6.63 8.90
C LEU A 153 2.49 -7.37 9.65
N PRO A 154 2.07 -6.92 10.84
CA PRO A 154 0.95 -7.50 11.59
C PRO A 154 -0.39 -7.26 10.90
N PRO A 155 -1.45 -8.03 11.20
CA PRO A 155 -2.78 -7.84 10.62
C PRO A 155 -3.35 -6.41 10.71
N ASP A 156 -3.05 -5.72 11.81
CA ASP A 156 -3.49 -4.36 12.09
C ASP A 156 -2.44 -3.29 11.71
N TRP A 157 -1.49 -3.61 10.83
CA TRP A 157 -0.40 -2.70 10.47
C TRP A 157 -0.86 -1.37 9.86
N LEU A 158 -2.13 -1.22 9.47
CA LEU A 158 -2.74 0.05 9.02
C LEU A 158 -3.47 0.83 10.12
N HIS A 159 -3.50 0.34 11.36
CA HIS A 159 -4.10 1.07 12.48
C HIS A 159 -3.46 2.45 12.63
N GLY A 160 -4.29 3.49 12.76
CA GLY A 160 -3.86 4.89 12.81
C GLY A 160 -3.44 5.50 11.46
N ALA A 161 -3.70 4.83 10.33
CA ALA A 161 -3.50 5.43 9.01
C ALA A 161 -4.47 6.59 8.75
N VAL A 162 -4.03 7.56 7.95
CA VAL A 162 -4.82 8.75 7.59
C VAL A 162 -5.62 8.45 6.32
N TYR A 163 -6.94 8.56 6.40
CA TYR A 163 -7.81 8.42 5.23
C TYR A 163 -7.68 9.63 4.31
N LEU A 164 -7.48 9.38 3.01
CA LEU A 164 -7.27 10.40 1.99
C LEU A 164 -8.47 10.55 1.03
N GLY A 165 -9.47 9.68 1.14
CA GLY A 165 -10.64 9.69 0.26
C GLY A 165 -10.74 8.43 -0.60
N ARG A 166 -11.46 8.55 -1.72
CA ARG A 166 -11.61 7.48 -2.71
C ARG A 166 -10.80 7.77 -3.96
N GLU A 167 -10.28 6.73 -4.59
CA GLU A 167 -9.56 6.82 -5.86
C GLU A 167 -9.81 5.55 -6.68
N SER A 168 -9.95 5.71 -8.00
CA SER A 168 -10.03 4.57 -8.92
C SER A 168 -8.63 4.13 -9.36
N THR A 169 -8.31 2.85 -9.22
CA THR A 169 -7.03 2.27 -9.65
C THR A 169 -7.22 0.85 -10.17
N ASP A 170 -6.55 0.49 -11.27
CA ASP A 170 -6.62 -0.85 -11.90
C ASP A 170 -8.04 -1.39 -12.13
N GLY A 171 -9.02 -0.49 -12.35
CA GLY A 171 -10.43 -0.84 -12.53
C GLY A 171 -11.25 -0.99 -11.25
N PHE A 172 -10.66 -0.78 -10.08
CA PHE A 172 -11.31 -0.82 -8.77
C PHE A 172 -11.59 0.59 -8.24
N ASP A 173 -12.69 0.76 -7.52
CA ASP A 173 -12.98 1.96 -6.73
C ASP A 173 -12.51 1.72 -5.29
N CYS A 174 -11.47 2.43 -4.88
CA CYS A 174 -10.74 2.13 -3.65
C CYS A 174 -10.88 3.24 -2.62
N HIS A 175 -10.99 2.85 -1.35
CA HIS A 175 -10.59 3.69 -0.24
C HIS A 175 -9.06 3.83 -0.24
N LEU A 176 -8.57 5.03 0.02
CA LEU A 176 -7.15 5.35 0.07
C LEU A 176 -6.73 5.81 1.47
N TRP A 177 -5.67 5.23 2.00
CA TRP A 177 -5.01 5.69 3.22
C TRP A 177 -3.53 5.93 2.99
N THR A 178 -2.94 6.80 3.82
CA THR A 178 -1.50 6.92 3.97
C THR A 178 -1.05 6.59 5.39
N LYS A 179 0.12 5.99 5.51
CA LYS A 179 0.76 5.69 6.80
C LYS A 179 2.25 6.00 6.72
N VAL A 180 2.79 6.56 7.81
CA VAL A 180 4.21 6.90 8.00
C VAL A 180 4.84 7.68 6.84
N ASP A 181 4.05 8.49 6.12
CA ASP A 181 4.43 9.38 5.01
C ASP A 181 5.12 8.74 3.79
N PHE A 182 5.28 7.41 3.76
CA PHE A 182 5.86 6.68 2.63
C PHE A 182 5.00 5.53 2.12
N VAL A 183 3.87 5.21 2.76
CA VAL A 183 2.95 4.17 2.32
C VAL A 183 1.64 4.78 1.87
N TRP A 184 1.16 4.37 0.69
CA TRP A 184 -0.21 4.56 0.23
C TRP A 184 -0.86 3.22 0.05
N TYR A 185 -2.03 3.01 0.64
CA TYR A 185 -2.75 1.75 0.64
C TYR A 185 -4.15 1.93 0.05
N TYR A 186 -4.48 1.09 -0.92
CA TYR A 186 -5.74 1.08 -1.64
C TYR A 186 -6.51 -0.18 -1.25
N GLU A 187 -7.72 -0.02 -0.74
CA GLU A 187 -8.64 -1.12 -0.42
C GLU A 187 -9.89 -0.97 -1.28
N ASP A 188 -10.29 -2.03 -1.98
CA ASP A 188 -11.54 -2.02 -2.74
C ASP A 188 -12.72 -1.74 -1.82
N VAL A 189 -13.53 -0.76 -2.17
CA VAL A 189 -14.70 -0.34 -1.37
C VAL A 189 -15.70 -1.47 -1.23
N LEU A 190 -15.90 -2.27 -2.28
CA LEU A 190 -16.96 -3.27 -2.29
C LEU A 190 -16.58 -4.49 -1.46
N THR A 191 -15.34 -4.97 -1.62
CA THR A 191 -14.90 -6.24 -1.04
C THR A 191 -14.02 -6.10 0.18
N HIS A 192 -13.57 -4.88 0.49
CA HIS A 192 -12.61 -4.58 1.56
C HIS A 192 -11.26 -5.28 1.39
N ARG A 193 -10.91 -5.64 0.16
CA ARG A 193 -9.67 -6.35 -0.13
C ARG A 193 -8.55 -5.36 -0.49
N PRO A 194 -7.29 -5.59 -0.08
CA PRO A 194 -6.15 -4.79 -0.54
C PRO A 194 -6.09 -4.82 -2.06
N VAL A 195 -6.00 -3.70 -2.78
CA VAL A 195 -5.86 -3.69 -4.26
C VAL A 195 -4.45 -3.33 -4.67
N ARG A 196 -3.89 -2.32 -4.01
CA ARG A 196 -2.59 -1.74 -4.34
C ARG A 196 -1.97 -1.13 -3.10
N TRP A 197 -0.65 -1.16 -3.09
CA TRP A 197 0.15 -0.33 -2.18
C TRP A 197 1.32 0.30 -2.93
N ASN A 198 1.68 1.50 -2.53
CA ASN A 198 2.86 2.17 -3.05
C ASN A 198 3.79 2.49 -1.89
N PHE A 199 5.08 2.17 -2.04
CA PHE A 199 6.13 2.56 -1.13
C PHE A 199 6.96 3.66 -1.78
N PHE A 200 7.10 4.80 -1.11
CA PHE A 200 8.06 5.83 -1.50
C PHE A 200 9.42 5.48 -0.88
N ASN A 201 10.43 5.24 -1.73
CA ASN A 201 11.77 4.84 -1.28
C ASN A 201 12.73 6.02 -1.03
N GLY A 202 12.24 7.27 -1.03
CA GLY A 202 13.06 8.42 -0.70
C GLY A 202 13.91 9.00 -1.83
N THR A 203 13.90 8.48 -3.06
CA THR A 203 14.52 9.19 -4.18
C THR A 203 13.61 10.31 -4.66
N THR A 204 13.77 11.50 -4.08
CA THR A 204 13.45 12.76 -4.78
C THR A 204 14.37 12.91 -6.01
N PRO A 205 13.91 13.54 -7.10
CA PRO A 205 14.79 13.97 -8.19
C PRO A 205 15.98 14.80 -7.71
#